data_AF-A0A3Q9G662-F1
#
_entry.id   AF-A0A3Q9G662-F1
#
_cell.length_a   1.000
_cell.length_b   1.000
_cell.length_c   1.000
_cell.angle_alpha   90.00
_cell.angle_beta   90.00
_cell.angle_gamma   90.00
#
_symmetry.space_group_name_H-M   'P 1'
#
loop_
_entity.id
_entity.type
_entity.pdbx_description
1 polymer ?
#
loop_
_entity_poly.entity_id
_entity_poly.type
_entity_poly.pdbx_seq_one_letter_code
_entity_poly.pdbx_strand_id
1 'polypeptide(L)'
;MLSEFYSDFPTSKNALLLAVSQNRAKKSDAAINTLKAHLEKNDSDTQVRSLLANLYLENYPEKSIPLYEKMLIEKPENIVFLNNLAWLNLENNNLELAMKYSAEAVKLASKNPNVLDTRGMVLLKAGETAVALKALENAYELSNGNDVSIALNYAEALIANKKNKEALSLLKALNGRDSKQTQRINSLIALAS
;
A
#
# COMPACT_ATOMS: atom_id res chain seq x y z
N MET A 1 20.75 -22.87 16.28
CA MET A 1 19.50 -22.40 15.63
C MET A 1 19.71 -20.95 15.19
N LEU A 2 19.17 -20.44 14.07
CA LEU A 2 19.53 -19.09 13.53
C LEU A 2 19.43 -17.92 14.55
N SER A 3 18.61 -18.05 15.59
CA SER A 3 18.54 -17.12 16.73
C SER A 3 19.84 -17.03 17.54
N GLU A 4 20.48 -18.16 17.83
CA GLU A 4 21.78 -18.23 18.53
C GLU A 4 22.87 -17.61 17.66
N PHE A 5 22.88 -17.92 16.36
CA PHE A 5 23.83 -17.34 15.42
C PHE A 5 23.70 -15.81 15.30
N TYR A 6 22.48 -15.28 15.31
CA TYR A 6 22.26 -13.84 15.36
C TYR A 6 22.71 -13.23 16.70
N SER A 7 22.48 -13.92 17.82
CA SER A 7 22.93 -13.48 19.14
C SER A 7 24.46 -13.31 19.18
N ASP A 8 25.20 -14.23 18.56
CA ASP A 8 26.67 -14.20 18.50
C ASP A 8 27.18 -13.16 17.50
N PHE A 9 26.42 -12.89 16.43
CA PHE A 9 26.80 -11.98 15.34
C PHE A 9 25.63 -11.07 14.94
N PRO A 10 25.33 -10.00 15.71
CA PRO A 10 24.14 -9.18 15.52
C PRO A 10 24.29 -8.14 14.40
N THR A 11 24.63 -8.59 13.20
CA THR A 11 24.77 -7.75 12.00
C THR A 11 23.43 -7.57 11.28
N SER A 12 23.30 -6.52 10.46
CA SER A 12 22.14 -6.27 9.60
C SER A 12 21.76 -7.50 8.77
N LYS A 13 22.76 -8.12 8.14
CA LYS A 13 22.56 -9.31 7.29
C LYS A 13 21.97 -10.48 8.09
N ASN A 14 22.44 -10.70 9.32
CA ASN A 14 21.96 -11.78 10.16
C ASN A 14 20.57 -11.50 10.74
N ALA A 15 20.28 -10.25 11.09
CA ALA A 15 18.93 -9.82 11.50
C ALA A 15 17.92 -10.04 10.37
N LEU A 16 18.25 -9.61 9.15
CA LEU A 16 17.42 -9.80 7.97
C LEU A 16 17.21 -11.30 7.66
N LEU A 17 18.28 -12.10 7.69
CA LEU A 17 18.19 -13.54 7.45
C LEU A 17 17.25 -14.23 8.45
N LEU A 18 17.41 -13.92 9.74
CA LEU A 18 16.57 -14.48 10.80
C LEU A 18 15.11 -14.06 10.63
N ALA A 19 14.86 -12.76 10.42
CA ALA A 19 13.50 -12.23 10.25
C ALA A 19 12.81 -12.80 9.01
N VAL A 20 13.49 -12.87 7.86
CA VAL A 20 12.96 -13.49 6.64
C VAL A 20 12.64 -14.97 6.87
N SER A 21 13.51 -15.71 7.57
CA SER A 21 13.25 -17.11 7.92
C SER A 21 12.03 -17.26 8.83
N GLN A 22 11.87 -16.38 9.82
CA GLN A 22 10.71 -16.36 10.73
C GLN A 22 9.42 -16.04 9.96
N ASN A 23 9.44 -15.04 9.07
CA ASN A 23 8.27 -14.67 8.27
C ASN A 23 7.84 -15.81 7.32
N ARG A 24 8.81 -16.47 6.67
CA ARG A 24 8.53 -17.68 5.84
C ARG A 24 7.91 -18.81 6.64
N ALA A 25 8.26 -18.93 7.92
CA ALA A 25 7.64 -19.87 8.85
C ALA A 25 6.27 -19.40 9.39
N LYS A 26 5.66 -18.35 8.79
CA LYS A 26 4.40 -17.71 9.22
C LYS A 26 4.45 -17.16 10.65
N LYS A 27 5.64 -16.78 11.13
CA LYS A 27 5.86 -16.17 12.44
C LYS A 27 6.17 -14.68 12.27
N SER A 28 5.24 -13.93 11.69
CA SER A 28 5.41 -12.50 11.38
C SER A 28 5.77 -11.69 12.63
N ASP A 29 5.15 -11.97 13.78
CA ASP A 29 5.45 -11.28 15.05
C ASP A 29 6.88 -11.52 15.53
N ALA A 30 7.40 -12.73 15.35
CA ALA A 30 8.79 -13.05 15.69
C ALA A 30 9.75 -12.29 14.76
N ALA A 31 9.45 -12.24 13.46
CA ALA A 31 10.23 -11.46 12.48
C ALA A 31 10.27 -9.98 12.85
N ILE A 32 9.10 -9.39 13.16
CA ILE A 32 8.97 -8.01 13.60
C ILE A 32 9.80 -7.75 14.86
N ASN A 33 9.67 -8.61 15.89
CA ASN A 33 10.41 -8.43 17.14
C ASN A 33 11.93 -8.51 16.95
N THR A 34 12.42 -9.42 16.09
CA THR A 34 13.84 -9.50 15.72
C THR A 34 14.35 -8.18 15.13
N LEU A 35 13.62 -7.62 14.16
CA LEU A 35 14.04 -6.39 13.47
C LEU A 35 13.96 -5.17 14.40
N LYS A 36 12.93 -5.07 15.24
CA LYS A 36 12.81 -4.01 16.26
C LYS A 36 14.01 -4.03 17.21
N ALA A 37 14.32 -5.19 17.79
CA ALA A 37 15.43 -5.35 18.72
C ALA A 37 16.78 -5.01 18.07
N HIS A 38 16.93 -5.26 16.76
CA HIS A 38 18.11 -4.83 16.01
C HIS A 38 18.19 -3.30 15.89
N LEU A 39 17.07 -2.64 15.54
CA LEU A 39 17.01 -1.19 15.35
C LEU A 39 17.16 -0.39 16.65
N GLU A 40 16.80 -0.96 17.81
CA GLU A 40 17.07 -0.34 19.12
C GLU A 40 18.56 -0.05 19.33
N LYS A 41 19.44 -0.85 18.72
CA LYS A 41 20.91 -0.70 18.80
C LYS A 41 21.53 -0.12 17.54
N ASN A 42 20.81 -0.15 16.42
CA ASN A 42 21.29 0.21 15.08
C ASN A 42 20.28 1.10 14.37
N ASP A 43 19.91 2.23 14.99
CA ASP A 43 18.86 3.11 14.50
C ASP A 43 19.18 3.82 13.16
N SER A 44 20.37 3.66 12.59
CA SER A 44 20.66 4.12 11.21
C SER A 44 20.50 3.01 10.16
N ASP A 45 20.14 1.78 10.55
CA ASP A 45 20.03 0.67 9.60
C ASP A 45 18.77 0.77 8.74
N THR A 46 18.95 1.31 7.55
CA THR A 46 17.88 1.55 6.58
C THR A 46 17.34 0.28 5.94
N GLN A 47 18.14 -0.78 5.82
CA GLN A 47 17.73 -2.04 5.22
C GLN A 47 16.81 -2.82 6.17
N VAL A 48 17.20 -2.90 7.44
CA VAL A 48 16.38 -3.50 8.50
C VAL A 48 15.10 -2.70 8.69
N ARG A 49 15.17 -1.36 8.68
CA ARG A 49 13.99 -0.50 8.73
C ARG A 49 13.03 -0.74 7.58
N SER A 50 13.55 -0.87 6.36
CA SER A 50 12.73 -1.13 5.17
C SER A 50 11.97 -2.46 5.30
N LEU A 51 12.63 -3.53 5.74
CA LEU A 51 11.95 -4.81 5.96
C LEU A 51 10.91 -4.71 7.08
N LEU A 52 11.22 -4.02 8.18
CA LEU A 52 10.26 -3.83 9.27
C LEU A 52 9.04 -3.02 8.81
N ALA A 53 9.23 -1.97 8.01
CA ALA A 53 8.16 -1.16 7.45
C ALA A 53 7.23 -2.01 6.55
N ASN A 54 7.80 -2.89 5.72
CA ASN A 54 7.01 -3.79 4.89
C ASN A 54 6.24 -4.83 5.72
N LEU A 55 6.87 -5.44 6.73
CA LEU A 55 6.18 -6.38 7.61
C LEU A 55 5.07 -5.70 8.42
N TYR A 56 5.28 -4.47 8.88
CA TYR A 56 4.21 -3.68 9.47
C TYR A 56 3.13 -3.34 8.46
N LEU A 57 3.46 -2.92 7.23
CA LEU A 57 2.46 -2.62 6.21
C LEU A 57 1.50 -3.79 5.98
N GLU A 58 1.99 -5.03 6.03
CA GLU A 58 1.18 -6.24 5.83
C GLU A 58 0.36 -6.66 7.06
N ASN A 59 0.88 -6.46 8.28
CA ASN A 59 0.31 -7.05 9.50
C ASN A 59 -0.29 -6.01 10.46
N TYR A 60 0.28 -4.80 10.50
CA TYR A 60 -0.06 -3.69 11.39
C TYR A 60 0.17 -2.34 10.67
N PRO A 61 -0.62 -2.02 9.63
CA PRO A 61 -0.33 -0.93 8.69
C PRO A 61 -0.03 0.40 9.38
N GLU A 62 -0.76 0.72 10.46
CA GLU A 62 -0.59 1.94 11.24
C GLU A 62 0.83 2.11 11.81
N LYS A 63 1.50 1.01 12.17
CA LYS A 63 2.87 1.03 12.72
C LYS A 63 3.94 1.28 11.66
N SER A 64 3.60 1.17 10.38
CA SER A 64 4.54 1.37 9.28
C SER A 64 4.79 2.85 8.96
N ILE A 65 3.84 3.74 9.26
CA ILE A 65 3.91 5.19 8.97
C ILE A 65 5.21 5.82 9.48
N PRO A 66 5.56 5.76 10.78
CA PRO A 66 6.77 6.43 11.29
C PRO A 66 8.06 5.88 10.66
N LEU A 67 8.07 4.62 10.21
CA LEU A 67 9.21 4.04 9.52
C LEU A 67 9.34 4.58 8.10
N TYR A 68 8.23 4.68 7.36
CA TYR A 68 8.22 5.27 6.03
C TYR A 68 8.56 6.76 6.07
N GLU A 69 8.05 7.52 7.05
CA GLU A 69 8.40 8.94 7.21
C GLU A 69 9.91 9.11 7.46
N LYS A 70 10.50 8.28 8.33
CA LYS A 70 11.94 8.30 8.57
C LYS A 70 12.75 7.98 7.31
N MET A 71 12.35 6.97 6.55
CA MET A 71 13.02 6.62 5.29
C MET A 71 12.83 7.68 4.20
N LEU A 72 11.70 8.39 4.20
CA LEU A 72 11.42 9.46 3.26
C LEU A 72 12.32 10.67 3.50
N ILE A 73 12.68 10.99 4.75
CA ILE A 73 13.65 12.05 5.07
C ILE A 73 14.99 11.79 4.35
N GLU A 74 15.44 10.54 4.33
CA GLU A 74 16.70 10.16 3.69
C GLU A 74 16.58 10.04 2.16
N LYS A 75 15.40 9.68 1.66
CA LYS A 75 15.10 9.47 0.23
C LYS A 75 13.80 10.18 -0.15
N PRO A 76 13.79 11.52 -0.24
CA PRO A 76 12.57 12.31 -0.37
C PRO A 76 11.80 12.07 -1.67
N GLU A 77 12.47 11.58 -2.71
CA GLU A 77 11.86 11.29 -4.01
C GLU A 77 11.53 9.80 -4.21
N ASN A 78 11.54 9.01 -3.13
CA ASN A 78 11.19 7.60 -3.24
C ASN A 78 9.68 7.42 -3.45
N ILE A 79 9.31 7.10 -4.69
CA ILE A 79 7.92 6.94 -5.11
C ILE A 79 7.15 5.87 -4.33
N VAL A 80 7.83 4.81 -3.86
CA VAL A 80 7.19 3.74 -3.09
C VAL A 80 6.83 4.24 -1.70
N PHE A 81 7.72 4.99 -1.05
CA PHE A 81 7.47 5.55 0.28
C PHE A 81 6.38 6.60 0.24
N LEU A 82 6.42 7.51 -0.74
CA LEU A 82 5.37 8.51 -0.95
C LEU A 82 4.01 7.85 -1.20
N ASN A 83 3.95 6.84 -2.07
CA ASN A 83 2.72 6.12 -2.36
C ASN A 83 2.16 5.40 -1.13
N ASN A 84 3.01 4.67 -0.40
CA ASN A 84 2.59 3.94 0.79
C ASN A 84 2.13 4.91 1.89
N LEU A 85 2.81 6.03 2.10
CA LEU A 85 2.38 7.06 3.05
C LEU A 85 1.06 7.69 2.64
N ALA A 86 0.82 7.91 1.35
CA ALA A 86 -0.46 8.42 0.87
C ALA A 86 -1.61 7.45 1.17
N TRP A 87 -1.43 6.16 0.85
CA TRP A 87 -2.41 5.12 1.12
C TRP A 87 -2.67 4.93 2.62
N LEU A 88 -1.60 4.84 3.43
CA LEU A 88 -1.70 4.69 4.89
C LEU A 88 -2.43 5.87 5.55
N ASN A 89 -2.16 7.09 5.12
CA ASN A 89 -2.85 8.27 5.64
C ASN A 89 -4.31 8.32 5.17
N LEU A 90 -4.62 7.82 3.97
CA LEU A 90 -6.00 7.69 3.51
C LEU A 90 -6.80 6.73 4.41
N GLU A 91 -6.24 5.54 4.68
CA GLU A 91 -6.87 4.53 5.54
C GLU A 91 -7.05 5.03 6.99
N ASN A 92 -6.13 5.86 7.47
CA ASN A 92 -6.21 6.49 8.79
C ASN A 92 -7.08 7.77 8.82
N ASN A 93 -7.80 8.08 7.74
CA ASN A 93 -8.62 9.30 7.59
C ASN A 93 -7.84 10.63 7.72
N ASN A 94 -6.52 10.60 7.55
CA ASN A 94 -5.64 11.78 7.49
C ASN A 94 -5.59 12.33 6.06
N LEU A 95 -6.72 12.85 5.58
CA LEU A 95 -6.88 13.24 4.17
C LEU A 95 -5.87 14.31 3.71
N GLU A 96 -5.49 15.24 4.57
CA GLU A 96 -4.49 16.28 4.25
C GLU A 96 -3.13 15.68 3.87
N LEU A 97 -2.61 14.77 4.70
CA LEU A 97 -1.34 14.09 4.43
C LEU A 97 -1.45 13.15 3.24
N ALA A 98 -2.59 12.46 3.08
CA ALA A 98 -2.84 11.62 1.92
C ALA A 98 -2.82 12.44 0.60
N MET A 99 -3.43 13.63 0.60
CA MET A 99 -3.40 14.57 -0.52
C MET A 99 -1.98 15.04 -0.82
N LYS A 100 -1.20 15.40 0.20
CA LYS A 100 0.19 15.83 0.05
C LYS A 100 1.05 14.72 -0.58
N TYR A 101 1.12 13.55 0.04
CA TYR A 101 1.99 12.48 -0.41
C TYR A 101 1.59 11.90 -1.77
N SER A 102 0.28 11.77 -2.05
CA SER A 102 -0.17 11.30 -3.37
C SER A 102 0.15 12.29 -4.48
N ALA A 103 0.07 13.60 -4.21
CA ALA A 103 0.44 14.63 -5.18
C ALA A 103 1.95 14.62 -5.47
N GLU A 104 2.79 14.44 -4.44
CA GLU A 104 4.24 14.29 -4.61
C GLU A 104 4.60 13.02 -5.40
N ALA A 105 3.97 11.88 -5.09
CA ALA A 105 4.18 10.63 -5.82
C ALA A 105 3.83 10.76 -7.31
N VAL A 106 2.67 11.36 -7.64
CA VAL A 106 2.24 11.54 -9.04
C VAL A 106 3.15 12.48 -9.83
N LYS A 107 3.72 13.52 -9.18
CA LYS A 107 4.70 14.40 -9.85
C LYS A 107 5.92 13.62 -10.33
N LEU A 108 6.36 12.63 -9.56
CA LEU A 108 7.54 11.81 -9.86
C LEU A 108 7.25 10.63 -10.78
N ALA A 109 6.04 10.06 -10.70
CA ALA A 109 5.68 8.84 -11.41
C ALA A 109 4.25 8.86 -11.97
N SER A 110 3.95 9.83 -12.84
CA SER A 110 2.61 10.04 -13.41
C SER A 110 2.11 8.93 -14.35
N LYS A 111 2.94 7.93 -14.66
CA LYS A 111 2.60 6.75 -15.48
C LYS A 111 2.68 5.45 -14.69
N ASN A 112 2.83 5.52 -13.37
CA ASN A 112 2.81 4.33 -12.53
C ASN A 112 1.36 4.04 -12.10
N PRO A 113 0.81 2.85 -12.41
CA PRO A 113 -0.59 2.55 -12.13
C PRO A 113 -0.92 2.58 -10.64
N ASN A 114 -0.03 2.12 -9.74
CA ASN A 114 -0.27 2.13 -8.30
C ASN A 114 -0.30 3.55 -7.71
N VAL A 115 0.54 4.42 -8.25
CA VAL A 115 0.61 5.84 -7.86
C VAL A 115 -0.66 6.58 -8.29
N LEU A 116 -1.12 6.34 -9.52
CA LEU A 116 -2.36 6.91 -10.03
C LEU A 116 -3.58 6.36 -9.30
N ASP A 117 -3.59 5.07 -8.99
CA ASP A 117 -4.66 4.42 -8.22
C ASP A 117 -4.81 5.03 -6.83
N THR A 118 -3.70 5.13 -6.09
CA THR A 118 -3.68 5.75 -4.76
C THR A 118 -4.13 7.21 -4.83
N ARG A 119 -3.60 8.00 -5.79
CA ARG A 119 -4.05 9.39 -5.99
C ARG A 119 -5.53 9.48 -6.28
N GLY A 120 -6.04 8.59 -7.13
CA GLY A 120 -7.44 8.52 -7.50
C GLY A 120 -8.35 8.26 -6.30
N MET A 121 -7.99 7.29 -5.44
CA MET A 121 -8.74 7.02 -4.21
C MET A 121 -8.69 8.19 -3.22
N VAL A 122 -7.55 8.86 -3.09
CA VAL A 122 -7.43 10.07 -2.27
C VAL A 122 -8.35 11.19 -2.79
N LEU A 123 -8.34 11.43 -4.10
CA LEU A 123 -9.23 12.42 -4.74
C LEU A 123 -10.71 12.05 -4.58
N LEU A 124 -11.04 10.77 -4.67
CA LEU A 124 -12.40 10.28 -4.50
C LEU A 124 -12.89 10.56 -3.08
N LYS A 125 -12.06 10.28 -2.07
CA LYS A 125 -12.33 10.58 -0.66
C LYS A 125 -12.44 12.09 -0.39
N ALA A 126 -11.69 12.92 -1.13
CA ALA A 126 -11.78 14.37 -1.07
C ALA A 126 -13.05 14.93 -1.76
N GLY A 127 -13.85 14.10 -2.44
CA GLY A 127 -15.04 14.52 -3.17
C GLY A 127 -14.73 15.07 -4.58
N GLU A 128 -13.49 15.01 -5.04
CA GLU A 128 -13.08 15.40 -6.39
C GLU A 128 -13.39 14.28 -7.41
N THR A 129 -14.65 13.86 -7.47
CA THR A 129 -15.09 12.61 -8.15
C THR A 129 -14.71 12.58 -9.64
N ALA A 130 -14.83 13.70 -10.36
CA ALA A 130 -14.49 13.76 -11.78
C ALA A 130 -12.98 13.65 -12.04
N VAL A 131 -12.15 14.18 -11.14
CA VAL A 131 -10.67 14.10 -11.25
C VAL A 131 -10.21 12.70 -10.82
N ALA A 132 -10.82 12.15 -9.78
CA ALA A 132 -10.60 10.78 -9.32
C ALA A 132 -10.87 9.76 -10.42
N LEU A 133 -11.99 9.92 -11.15
CA LEU A 133 -12.33 9.03 -12.26
C LEU A 133 -11.24 8.98 -13.31
N LYS A 134 -10.73 10.13 -13.75
CA LYS A 134 -9.64 10.19 -14.74
C LYS A 134 -8.36 9.51 -14.25
N ALA A 135 -8.01 9.72 -12.97
CA ALA A 135 -6.82 9.11 -12.40
C ALA A 135 -6.95 7.58 -12.33
N LEU A 136 -8.11 7.08 -11.92
CA LEU A 136 -8.38 5.64 -11.78
C LEU A 136 -8.57 4.92 -13.12
N GLU A 137 -9.17 5.60 -14.10
CA GLU A 137 -9.22 5.12 -15.48
C GLU A 137 -7.81 4.92 -16.04
N ASN A 138 -6.94 5.92 -15.91
CA ASN A 138 -5.54 5.81 -16.34
C ASN A 138 -4.80 4.69 -15.60
N ALA A 139 -5.01 4.55 -14.28
CA ALA A 139 -4.42 3.47 -13.51
C ALA A 139 -4.86 2.08 -14.02
N TYR A 140 -6.16 1.93 -14.29
CA TYR A 140 -6.73 0.69 -14.81
C TYR A 140 -6.16 0.35 -16.19
N GLU A 141 -6.12 1.32 -17.11
CA GLU A 141 -5.53 1.15 -18.45
C GLU A 141 -4.04 0.78 -18.38
N LEU A 142 -3.24 1.50 -17.59
CA LEU A 142 -1.80 1.21 -17.44
C LEU A 142 -1.52 -0.14 -16.78
N SER A 143 -2.46 -0.66 -16.00
CA SER A 143 -2.39 -2.02 -15.44
C SER A 143 -2.86 -3.11 -16.42
N ASN A 144 -3.29 -2.73 -17.63
CA ASN A 144 -3.96 -3.57 -18.62
C ASN A 144 -5.18 -4.32 -18.05
N GLY A 145 -5.84 -3.75 -17.04
CA GLY A 145 -6.97 -4.36 -16.34
C GLY A 145 -6.65 -5.66 -15.57
N ASN A 146 -5.38 -6.00 -15.36
CA ASN A 146 -4.97 -7.24 -14.71
C ASN A 146 -4.96 -7.16 -13.17
N ASP A 147 -4.89 -5.94 -12.62
CA ASP A 147 -4.93 -5.72 -11.17
C ASP A 147 -6.37 -5.55 -10.69
N VAL A 148 -6.84 -6.52 -9.91
CA VAL A 148 -8.21 -6.55 -9.39
C VAL A 148 -8.47 -5.40 -8.41
N SER A 149 -7.47 -4.98 -7.63
CA SER A 149 -7.63 -3.88 -6.68
C SER A 149 -7.82 -2.55 -7.41
N ILE A 150 -7.00 -2.30 -8.45
CA ILE A 150 -7.14 -1.11 -9.31
C ILE A 150 -8.50 -1.13 -10.02
N ALA A 151 -8.91 -2.28 -10.56
CA ALA A 151 -10.21 -2.40 -11.22
C ALA A 151 -11.40 -2.12 -10.28
N LEU A 152 -11.30 -2.52 -9.01
CA LEU A 152 -12.33 -2.23 -8.00
C LEU A 152 -12.40 -0.74 -7.66
N ASN A 153 -11.24 -0.09 -7.50
CA ASN A 153 -11.17 1.35 -7.25
C ASN A 153 -11.73 2.14 -8.44
N TYR A 154 -11.42 1.72 -9.67
CA TYR A 154 -12.00 2.30 -10.87
C TYR A 154 -13.53 2.13 -10.94
N ALA A 155 -14.05 0.93 -10.63
CA ALA A 155 -15.48 0.70 -10.55
C ALA A 155 -16.17 1.59 -9.51
N GLU A 156 -15.54 1.82 -8.35
CA GLU A 156 -16.04 2.72 -7.32
C GLU A 156 -16.11 4.18 -7.82
N ALA A 157 -15.09 4.64 -8.53
CA ALA A 157 -15.13 5.97 -9.15
C ALA A 157 -16.18 6.09 -10.27
N LEU A 158 -16.43 5.03 -11.05
CA LEU A 158 -17.53 4.99 -12.02
C LEU A 158 -18.88 5.20 -11.32
N ILE A 159 -19.12 4.50 -10.21
CA ILE A 159 -20.36 4.64 -9.41
C ILE A 159 -20.49 6.07 -8.86
N ALA A 160 -19.42 6.62 -8.28
CA ALA A 160 -19.42 7.99 -7.76
C ALA A 160 -19.71 9.05 -8.84
N ASN A 161 -19.43 8.73 -10.10
CA ASN A 161 -19.72 9.58 -11.27
C ASN A 161 -21.02 9.19 -11.99
N LYS A 162 -21.90 8.39 -11.35
CA LYS A 162 -23.19 7.92 -11.89
C LYS A 162 -23.07 7.09 -13.18
N LYS A 163 -21.90 6.53 -13.47
CA LYS A 163 -21.62 5.64 -14.61
C LYS A 163 -21.91 4.17 -14.25
N ASN A 164 -23.09 3.92 -13.68
CA ASN A 164 -23.44 2.65 -13.07
C ASN A 164 -23.41 1.45 -14.05
N LYS A 165 -23.79 1.68 -15.32
CA LYS A 165 -23.76 0.63 -16.36
C LYS A 165 -22.34 0.17 -16.66
N GLU A 166 -21.39 1.11 -16.79
CA GLU A 166 -19.97 0.81 -17.00
C GLU A 166 -19.40 0.06 -15.79
N ALA A 167 -19.72 0.54 -14.57
CA ALA A 167 -19.29 -0.12 -13.33
C ALA A 167 -19.79 -1.56 -13.23
N LEU A 168 -21.08 -1.82 -13.50
CA LEU A 168 -21.64 -3.17 -13.48
C LEU A 168 -21.00 -4.11 -14.50
N SER A 169 -20.72 -3.62 -15.71
CA SER A 169 -20.05 -4.42 -16.74
C SER A 169 -18.65 -4.84 -16.29
N LEU A 170 -17.88 -3.90 -15.71
CA LEU A 170 -16.56 -4.18 -15.18
C LEU A 170 -16.62 -5.17 -14.01
N LEU A 171 -17.45 -4.90 -13.00
CA LEU A 171 -17.55 -5.71 -11.78
C LEU A 171 -17.97 -7.16 -12.06
N LYS A 172 -18.87 -7.39 -13.02
CA LYS A 172 -19.29 -8.75 -13.42
C LYS A 172 -18.19 -9.55 -14.12
N ALA A 173 -17.19 -8.88 -14.69
CA ALA A 173 -16.05 -9.53 -15.32
C ALA A 173 -14.90 -9.81 -14.34
N LEU A 174 -14.93 -9.24 -13.12
CA LEU A 174 -13.89 -9.42 -12.12
C LEU A 174 -14.06 -10.74 -11.36
N ASN A 175 -12.92 -11.40 -11.12
CA ASN A 175 -12.82 -12.52 -10.19
C ASN A 175 -12.00 -12.06 -8.99
N GLY A 176 -12.62 -12.00 -7.81
CA GLY A 176 -11.93 -11.69 -6.56
C GLY A 176 -10.84 -12.72 -6.26
N ARG A 177 -9.65 -12.27 -5.84
CA ARG A 177 -8.53 -13.16 -5.48
C ARG A 177 -8.63 -13.72 -4.07
N ASP A 178 -9.43 -13.06 -3.23
CA ASP A 178 -9.69 -13.44 -1.85
C ASP A 178 -11.14 -13.10 -1.44
N SER A 179 -11.50 -13.47 -0.20
CA SER A 179 -12.83 -13.23 0.35
C SER A 179 -13.16 -11.73 0.48
N LYS A 180 -12.18 -10.90 0.84
CA LYS A 180 -12.36 -9.44 1.00
C LYS A 180 -12.69 -8.78 -0.34
N GLN A 181 -11.94 -9.13 -1.38
CA GLN A 181 -12.20 -8.65 -2.75
C GLN A 181 -13.55 -9.13 -3.27
N THR A 182 -13.90 -10.40 -3.01
CA THR A 182 -15.21 -10.96 -3.41
C THR A 182 -16.37 -10.23 -2.75
N GLN A 183 -16.27 -9.95 -1.45
CA GLN A 183 -17.24 -9.15 -0.72
C GLN A 183 -17.34 -7.73 -1.30
N ARG A 184 -16.20 -7.09 -1.58
CA ARG A 184 -16.17 -5.74 -2.16
C ARG A 184 -16.83 -5.70 -3.54
N ILE A 185 -16.59 -6.68 -4.41
CA ILE A 185 -17.27 -6.81 -5.71
C ILE A 185 -18.79 -6.81 -5.52
N ASN A 186 -19.30 -7.68 -4.65
CA ASN A 186 -20.74 -7.81 -4.41
C ASN A 186 -21.36 -6.52 -3.85
N SER A 187 -20.67 -5.85 -2.93
CA SER A 187 -21.10 -4.55 -2.40
C SER A 187 -21.17 -3.48 -3.47
N LEU A 188 -20.17 -3.38 -4.35
CA LEU A 188 -20.17 -2.41 -5.45
C LEU A 188 -21.25 -2.73 -6.49
N ILE A 189 -21.52 -4.01 -6.77
CA ILE A 189 -22.63 -4.40 -7.67
C ILE A 189 -23.97 -3.94 -7.09
N ALA A 190 -24.18 -4.11 -5.78
CA ALA A 190 -25.40 -3.67 -5.11
C ALA A 190 -25.56 -2.14 -5.16
N LEU A 191 -24.46 -1.37 -5.05
CA LEU A 191 -24.48 0.09 -5.17
C LEU A 191 -24.73 0.59 -6.60
N ALA A 192 -24.35 -0.19 -7.60
CA ALA A 192 -24.49 0.17 -9.02
C ALA A 192 -25.81 -0.30 -9.64
N SER A 193 -26.58 -1.15 -8.95
CA SER A 193 -27.88 -1.68 -9.40
C SER A 193 -29.01 -0.68 -9.16
#